data_AF-A0A925LRR5-F1
#
_entry.id   AF-A0A925LRR5-F1
#
_cell.length_a   1.000
_cell.length_b   1.000
_cell.length_c   1.000
_cell.angle_alpha   90.00
_cell.angle_beta   90.00
_cell.angle_gamma   90.00
#
_symmetry.space_group_name_H-M   'P 1'
#
loop_
_entity.id
_entity.type
_entity.pdbx_description
1 polymer ?
#
loop_
_entity_poly.entity_id
_entity_poly.type
_entity_poly.pdbx_seq_one_letter_code
_entity_poly.pdbx_strand_id
1 'polypeptide(L)'
;DVFVHLAAGKDLADFGERKMAEPSAVYKHQVIREINGVAVSGRRDAKLLEQVRQLTRHSDNEVRQTAFLAHSYLLPQTPATERHDDFVATIDDSAEPAMIREAALLGLSYHNHPSVLLKLHQVAADPKHPAWNAAVSRIGDIGRGFSVSLLRQLQKAKLTDKQSTLLADSLKRLTDRESQVQTVESWDMARRISLAVFAKQTSDPNAKVIREWVMNSKTQMPDAERAELKKSWDFKAVNDFWLPTPVAEFSKGYDELRADVVK
;
A
#
# COMPACT_ATOMS: atom_id res chain seq x y z
N ASP A 1 13.19 2.54 -29.85
CA ASP A 1 12.66 2.13 -28.54
C ASP A 1 11.46 3.02 -28.22
N VAL A 2 10.36 2.48 -27.69
CA VAL A 2 9.11 3.21 -27.44
C VAL A 2 9.17 4.00 -26.11
N PHE A 3 10.12 3.68 -25.23
CA PHE A 3 10.30 4.30 -23.92
C PHE A 3 11.67 4.97 -23.78
N VAL A 4 12.15 5.58 -24.86
CA VAL A 4 13.51 6.12 -24.93
C VAL A 4 13.71 7.31 -23.99
N HIS A 5 12.65 8.05 -23.67
CA HIS A 5 12.73 9.23 -22.81
C HIS A 5 12.77 8.89 -21.33
N LEU A 6 12.29 7.71 -20.91
CA LEU A 6 12.47 7.22 -19.53
C LEU A 6 13.94 7.01 -19.16
N ALA A 7 14.79 6.70 -20.14
CA ALA A 7 16.23 6.51 -19.93
C ALA A 7 16.97 7.82 -19.61
N ALA A 8 16.38 8.99 -19.87
CA ALA A 8 16.93 10.28 -19.47
C ALA A 8 16.92 10.46 -17.93
N GLY A 9 16.11 9.67 -17.21
CA GLY A 9 16.13 9.56 -15.76
C GLY A 9 15.77 10.85 -15.03
N LYS A 10 16.15 10.89 -13.74
CA LYS A 10 15.99 12.06 -12.85
C LYS A 10 16.93 13.23 -13.20
N ASP A 11 17.96 12.97 -14.02
CA ASP A 11 19.04 13.92 -14.32
C ASP A 11 18.67 14.87 -15.48
N LEU A 12 17.45 14.74 -16.03
CA LEU A 12 16.89 15.72 -16.94
C LEU A 12 16.65 17.03 -16.17
N ALA A 13 17.62 17.93 -16.24
CA ALA A 13 17.59 19.19 -15.50
C ALA A 13 16.39 20.07 -15.88
N ASP A 14 16.07 20.12 -17.18
CA ASP A 14 14.98 20.93 -17.74
C ASP A 14 14.30 20.21 -18.91
N PHE A 15 13.01 20.51 -19.12
CA PHE A 15 12.29 20.11 -20.33
C PHE A 15 12.44 21.16 -21.42
N GLY A 16 12.44 20.74 -22.69
CA GLY A 16 12.42 21.67 -23.82
C GLY A 16 11.24 22.66 -23.73
N GLU A 17 11.53 23.96 -23.91
CA GLU A 17 10.58 25.06 -23.63
C GLU A 17 9.48 25.26 -24.69
N ARG A 18 9.46 24.51 -25.80
CA ARG A 18 8.70 24.88 -27.01
C ARG A 18 7.50 23.98 -27.35
N LYS A 19 6.54 24.57 -28.06
CA LYS A 19 5.41 23.89 -28.74
C LYS A 19 5.82 23.10 -30.01
N MET A 20 7.09 23.16 -30.41
CA MET A 20 7.63 22.43 -31.56
C MET A 20 8.84 21.61 -31.12
N ALA A 21 8.92 20.37 -31.62
CA ALA A 21 9.98 19.41 -31.27
C ALA A 21 11.32 19.81 -31.89
N GLU A 22 12.33 20.03 -31.05
CA GLU A 22 13.72 20.25 -31.44
C GLU A 22 14.46 18.90 -31.42
N PRO A 23 15.34 18.65 -32.40
CA PRO A 23 16.21 17.48 -32.37
C PRO A 23 17.02 17.48 -31.06
N SER A 24 16.98 16.35 -30.34
CA SER A 24 17.68 16.11 -29.06
C SER A 24 17.06 16.71 -27.80
N ALA A 25 15.94 17.45 -27.89
CA ALA A 25 15.21 17.90 -26.71
C ALA A 25 14.21 16.84 -26.23
N VAL A 26 14.16 16.61 -24.91
CA VAL A 26 13.13 15.80 -24.27
C VAL A 26 12.07 16.73 -23.69
N TYR A 27 10.81 16.46 -24.00
CA TYR A 27 9.68 17.27 -23.54
C TYR A 27 8.93 16.57 -22.42
N LYS A 28 8.40 17.36 -21.47
CA LYS A 28 7.64 16.86 -20.32
C LYS A 28 6.52 15.91 -20.72
N HIS A 29 5.73 16.31 -21.71
CA HIS A 29 4.60 15.51 -22.17
C HIS A 29 5.03 14.16 -22.78
N GLN A 30 6.26 14.05 -23.32
CA GLN A 30 6.79 12.79 -23.82
C GLN A 30 7.13 11.86 -22.65
N VAL A 31 7.80 12.37 -21.61
CA VAL A 31 8.10 11.60 -20.39
C VAL A 31 6.82 11.15 -19.69
N ILE A 32 5.86 12.05 -19.46
CA ILE A 32 4.56 11.72 -18.86
C ILE A 32 3.82 10.66 -19.68
N ARG A 33 3.80 10.80 -21.02
CA ARG A 33 3.17 9.83 -21.91
C ARG A 33 3.87 8.47 -21.83
N GLU A 34 5.18 8.42 -21.74
CA GLU A 34 5.92 7.18 -21.60
C GLU A 34 5.70 6.51 -20.24
N ILE A 35 5.67 7.27 -19.14
CA ILE A 35 5.32 6.74 -17.81
C ILE A 35 3.92 6.09 -17.85
N ASN A 36 2.93 6.82 -18.38
CA ASN A 36 1.57 6.30 -18.54
C ASN A 36 1.54 5.10 -19.49
N GLY A 37 2.34 5.13 -20.56
CA GLY A 37 2.52 4.03 -21.50
C GLY A 37 3.03 2.76 -20.80
N VAL A 38 4.01 2.88 -19.89
CA VAL A 38 4.48 1.75 -19.08
C VAL A 38 3.37 1.24 -18.17
N ALA A 39 2.65 2.13 -17.47
CA ALA A 39 1.54 1.78 -16.59
C ALA A 39 0.46 0.92 -17.29
N VAL A 40 0.07 1.30 -18.52
CA VAL A 40 -1.02 0.63 -19.25
C VAL A 40 -0.57 -0.48 -20.21
N SER A 41 0.69 -0.50 -20.65
CA SER A 41 1.15 -1.44 -21.69
C SER A 41 1.24 -2.90 -21.24
N GLY A 42 1.17 -3.16 -19.93
CA GLY A 42 1.42 -4.49 -19.40
C GLY A 42 2.88 -4.94 -19.47
N ARG A 43 3.81 -4.12 -20.00
CA ARG A 43 5.23 -4.47 -20.05
C ARG A 43 5.82 -4.45 -18.63
N ARG A 44 6.60 -5.49 -18.31
CA ARG A 44 7.13 -5.77 -16.96
C ARG A 44 8.65 -5.91 -16.95
N ASP A 45 9.32 -5.19 -17.83
CA ASP A 45 10.77 -5.16 -17.88
C ASP A 45 11.33 -4.44 -16.64
N ALA A 46 12.22 -5.10 -15.90
CA ALA A 46 12.76 -4.58 -14.64
C ALA A 46 13.48 -3.23 -14.81
N LYS A 47 14.12 -3.00 -15.95
CA LYS A 47 14.80 -1.73 -16.25
C LYS A 47 13.77 -0.61 -16.46
N LEU A 48 12.67 -0.87 -17.16
CA LEU A 48 11.58 0.13 -17.31
C LEU A 48 10.95 0.48 -15.96
N LEU A 49 10.72 -0.52 -15.09
CA LEU A 49 10.16 -0.28 -13.76
C LEU A 49 11.10 0.56 -12.89
N GLU A 50 12.39 0.26 -12.91
CA GLU A 50 13.41 1.06 -12.20
C GLU A 50 13.49 2.49 -12.75
N GLN A 51 13.39 2.67 -14.06
CA GLN A 51 13.37 4.01 -14.66
C GLN A 51 12.15 4.82 -14.20
N VAL A 52 10.96 4.22 -14.17
CA VAL A 52 9.75 4.88 -13.62
C VAL A 52 9.94 5.22 -12.14
N ARG A 53 10.52 4.29 -11.36
CA ARG A 53 10.80 4.52 -9.95
C ARG A 53 11.75 5.68 -9.73
N GLN A 54 12.82 5.80 -10.51
CA GLN A 54 13.77 6.92 -10.41
C GLN A 54 13.11 8.28 -10.66
N LEU A 55 12.08 8.34 -11.52
CA LEU A 55 11.34 9.57 -11.82
C LEU A 55 10.47 10.06 -10.65
N THR A 56 10.25 9.26 -9.61
CA THR A 56 9.62 9.74 -8.34
C THR A 56 10.46 10.81 -7.64
N ARG A 57 11.76 10.90 -7.98
CA ARG A 57 12.74 11.87 -7.45
C ARG A 57 13.10 12.97 -8.44
N HIS A 58 12.36 13.09 -9.55
CA HIS A 58 12.57 14.14 -10.55
C HIS A 58 12.34 15.53 -9.94
N SER A 59 12.94 16.60 -10.49
CA SER A 59 12.74 17.98 -10.01
C SER A 59 11.32 18.52 -10.28
N ASP A 60 10.78 18.22 -11.46
CA ASP A 60 9.42 18.57 -11.87
C ASP A 60 8.35 17.72 -11.16
N ASN A 61 7.45 18.40 -10.43
CA ASN A 61 6.40 17.78 -9.63
C ASN A 61 5.35 17.01 -10.44
N GLU A 62 5.05 17.40 -11.69
CA GLU A 62 4.08 16.69 -12.51
C GLU A 62 4.64 15.33 -12.95
N VAL A 63 5.93 15.28 -13.27
CA VAL A 63 6.64 14.02 -13.56
C VAL A 63 6.70 13.12 -12.32
N ARG A 64 7.08 13.66 -11.16
CA ARG A 64 7.09 12.91 -9.89
C ARG A 64 5.71 12.33 -9.57
N GLN A 65 4.66 13.15 -9.67
CA GLN A 65 3.30 12.75 -9.38
C GLN A 65 2.87 11.61 -10.32
N THR A 66 3.13 11.76 -11.62
CA THR A 66 2.81 10.74 -12.63
C THR A 66 3.56 9.44 -12.35
N ALA A 67 4.85 9.53 -12.00
CA ALA A 67 5.66 8.36 -11.64
C ALA A 67 5.08 7.63 -10.42
N PHE A 68 4.77 8.35 -9.33
CA PHE A 68 4.14 7.75 -8.14
C PHE A 68 2.80 7.08 -8.46
N LEU A 69 1.95 7.73 -9.27
CA LEU A 69 0.65 7.15 -9.64
C LEU A 69 0.78 5.93 -10.56
N ALA A 70 1.76 5.91 -11.47
CA ALA A 70 1.99 4.78 -12.38
C ALA A 70 2.19 3.46 -11.63
N HIS A 71 2.81 3.52 -10.46
CA HIS A 71 3.00 2.37 -9.60
C HIS A 71 1.67 1.68 -9.24
N SER A 72 0.54 2.39 -9.11
CA SER A 72 -0.77 1.75 -8.86
C SER A 72 -1.17 0.66 -9.89
N TYR A 73 -0.61 0.72 -11.11
CA TYR A 73 -0.84 -0.25 -12.20
C TYR A 73 0.27 -1.31 -12.34
N LEU A 74 1.46 -1.04 -11.82
CA LEU A 74 2.66 -1.84 -12.04
C LEU A 74 2.87 -2.91 -10.93
N LEU A 75 2.32 -2.66 -9.75
CA LEU A 75 2.71 -3.30 -8.51
C LEU A 75 2.00 -4.61 -8.09
N PRO A 76 0.93 -5.10 -8.75
CA PRO A 76 0.49 -6.47 -8.49
C PRO A 76 1.55 -7.54 -8.85
N GLN A 77 2.68 -7.14 -9.45
CA GLN A 77 3.67 -8.03 -10.09
C GLN A 77 5.13 -7.63 -9.83
N THR A 78 5.43 -6.55 -9.11
CA THR A 78 6.79 -6.32 -8.62
C THR A 78 7.11 -7.35 -7.55
N PRO A 79 8.37 -7.86 -7.50
CA PRO A 79 8.74 -8.80 -6.48
C PRO A 79 8.35 -8.25 -5.10
N ALA A 80 7.80 -9.10 -4.24
CA ALA A 80 7.58 -8.76 -2.83
C ALA A 80 8.87 -8.32 -2.11
N THR A 81 10.02 -8.30 -2.80
CA THR A 81 11.35 -7.92 -2.32
C THR A 81 11.67 -6.43 -2.47
N GLU A 82 10.79 -5.64 -3.08
CA GLU A 82 11.08 -4.24 -3.38
C GLU A 82 10.78 -3.32 -2.19
N ARG A 83 11.75 -2.50 -1.74
CA ARG A 83 11.52 -1.56 -0.62
C ARG A 83 10.56 -0.46 -1.06
N HIS A 84 9.76 0.06 -0.14
CA HIS A 84 8.92 1.24 -0.40
C HIS A 84 9.18 2.37 0.60
N ASP A 85 10.37 2.37 1.21
CA ASP A 85 10.75 3.37 2.22
C ASP A 85 10.79 4.78 1.64
N ASP A 86 11.09 4.92 0.35
CA ASP A 86 11.01 6.19 -0.38
C ASP A 86 9.58 6.70 -0.54
N PHE A 87 8.61 5.81 -0.79
CA PHE A 87 7.19 6.18 -0.77
C PHE A 87 6.77 6.61 0.63
N VAL A 88 7.12 5.83 1.65
CA VAL A 88 6.81 6.15 3.06
C VAL A 88 7.42 7.48 3.48
N ALA A 89 8.71 7.70 3.19
CA ALA A 89 9.39 8.95 3.47
C ALA A 89 8.70 10.14 2.79
N THR A 90 8.31 9.98 1.52
CA THR A 90 7.59 11.02 0.78
C THR A 90 6.22 11.31 1.39
N ILE A 91 5.47 10.30 1.83
CA ILE A 91 4.15 10.46 2.44
C ILE A 91 4.26 11.25 3.76
N ASP A 92 5.27 10.93 4.56
CA ASP A 92 5.45 11.48 5.91
C ASP A 92 6.16 12.85 5.91
N ASP A 93 6.86 13.22 4.83
CA ASP A 93 7.58 14.50 4.74
C ASP A 93 6.62 15.69 4.57
N SER A 94 6.57 16.55 5.59
CA SER A 94 5.75 17.78 5.57
C SER A 94 6.25 18.85 4.59
N ALA A 95 7.50 18.78 4.14
CA ALA A 95 8.07 19.69 3.14
C ALA A 95 7.62 19.32 1.72
N GLU A 96 7.21 18.07 1.49
CA GLU A 96 6.72 17.62 0.20
C GLU A 96 5.37 18.27 -0.15
N PRO A 97 5.14 18.65 -1.42
CA PRO A 97 3.85 19.17 -1.84
C PRO A 97 2.71 18.18 -1.55
N ALA A 98 1.56 18.69 -1.09
CA ALA A 98 0.38 17.90 -0.76
C ALA A 98 0.01 16.86 -1.84
N MET A 99 0.04 17.26 -3.11
CA MET A 99 -0.27 16.39 -4.27
C MET A 99 0.72 15.23 -4.45
N ILE A 100 1.99 15.42 -4.07
CA ILE A 100 3.04 14.39 -4.16
C ILE A 100 2.87 13.39 -3.04
N ARG A 101 2.60 13.86 -1.81
CA ARG A 101 2.31 13.00 -0.65
C ARG A 101 1.09 12.12 -0.89
N GLU A 102 0.04 12.68 -1.49
CA GLU A 102 -1.15 11.93 -1.90
C GLU A 102 -0.86 10.91 -3.00
N ALA A 103 -0.14 11.31 -4.06
CA ALA A 103 0.24 10.41 -5.15
C ALA A 103 1.12 9.25 -4.67
N ALA A 104 2.07 9.52 -3.77
CA ALA A 104 2.90 8.49 -3.15
C ALA A 104 2.04 7.50 -2.35
N LEU A 105 1.08 7.98 -1.53
CA LEU A 105 0.18 7.08 -0.82
C LEU A 105 -0.67 6.23 -1.78
N LEU A 106 -1.22 6.84 -2.82
CA LEU A 106 -2.03 6.13 -3.82
C LEU A 106 -1.21 5.06 -4.53
N GLY A 107 -0.01 5.39 -5.02
CA GLY A 107 0.92 4.43 -5.62
C GLY A 107 1.25 3.28 -4.65
N LEU A 108 1.53 3.60 -3.39
CA LEU A 108 1.82 2.62 -2.34
C LEU A 108 0.61 1.71 -2.05
N SER A 109 -0.61 2.24 -2.10
CA SER A 109 -1.83 1.57 -1.63
C SER A 109 -2.26 0.33 -2.42
N TYR A 110 -1.65 0.09 -3.58
CA TYR A 110 -1.92 -1.08 -4.44
C TYR A 110 -0.96 -2.24 -4.20
N HIS A 111 0.06 -2.09 -3.34
CA HIS A 111 0.93 -3.21 -2.99
C HIS A 111 0.23 -4.17 -2.03
N ASN A 112 0.59 -5.44 -2.17
CA ASN A 112 0.05 -6.54 -1.38
C ASN A 112 0.84 -6.79 -0.09
N HIS A 113 1.26 -5.72 0.61
CA HIS A 113 2.15 -5.81 1.79
C HIS A 113 1.44 -5.35 3.08
N PRO A 114 1.61 -6.04 4.24
CA PRO A 114 0.97 -5.66 5.51
C PRO A 114 1.21 -4.20 5.95
N SER A 115 2.41 -3.67 5.73
CA SER A 115 2.76 -2.28 6.10
C SER A 115 1.90 -1.24 5.38
N VAL A 116 1.38 -1.55 4.18
CA VAL A 116 0.51 -0.63 3.42
C VAL A 116 -0.75 -0.36 4.19
N LEU A 117 -1.39 -1.43 4.71
CA LEU A 117 -2.62 -1.27 5.46
C LEU A 117 -2.36 -0.47 6.73
N LEU A 118 -1.26 -0.72 7.44
CA LEU A 118 -0.88 0.08 8.62
C LEU A 118 -0.63 1.54 8.27
N LYS A 119 0.11 1.82 7.20
CA LYS A 119 0.37 3.20 6.74
C LYS A 119 -0.92 3.93 6.36
N LEU A 120 -1.87 3.24 5.71
CA LEU A 120 -3.20 3.81 5.44
C LEU A 120 -3.92 4.18 6.74
N HIS A 121 -3.84 3.33 7.78
CA HIS A 121 -4.47 3.61 9.08
C HIS A 121 -3.80 4.81 9.78
N GLN A 122 -2.47 4.91 9.72
CA GLN A 122 -1.72 6.05 10.26
C GLN A 122 -2.13 7.36 9.60
N VAL A 123 -2.21 7.38 8.26
CA VAL A 123 -2.65 8.58 7.52
C VAL A 123 -4.11 8.91 7.82
N ALA A 124 -5.00 7.91 7.85
CA ALA A 124 -6.42 8.11 8.14
C ALA A 124 -6.68 8.62 9.58
N ALA A 125 -5.76 8.37 10.51
CA ALA A 125 -5.85 8.86 11.88
C ALA A 125 -5.65 10.39 12.00
N ASP A 126 -5.10 11.05 10.98
CA ASP A 126 -4.92 12.50 10.93
C ASP A 126 -5.79 13.15 9.83
N PRO A 127 -6.98 13.68 10.16
CA PRO A 127 -7.86 14.37 9.21
C PRO A 127 -7.26 15.60 8.52
N LYS A 128 -6.12 16.11 8.99
CA LYS A 128 -5.40 17.22 8.35
C LYS A 128 -4.34 16.74 7.35
N HIS A 129 -4.03 15.45 7.35
CA HIS A 129 -3.05 14.89 6.43
C HIS A 129 -3.52 15.09 4.98
N PRO A 130 -2.67 15.60 4.06
CA PRO A 130 -3.09 15.86 2.67
C PRO A 130 -3.68 14.64 1.96
N ALA A 131 -3.11 13.47 2.23
CA ALA A 131 -3.56 12.19 1.68
C ALA A 131 -4.71 11.51 2.45
N TRP A 132 -5.38 12.19 3.39
CA TRP A 132 -6.41 11.57 4.24
C TRP A 132 -7.57 10.98 3.43
N ASN A 133 -8.05 11.70 2.41
CA ASN A 133 -9.14 11.23 1.55
C ASN A 133 -8.75 9.92 0.84
N ALA A 134 -7.54 9.88 0.26
CA ALA A 134 -7.00 8.68 -0.38
C ALA A 134 -6.90 7.51 0.62
N ALA A 135 -6.43 7.76 1.84
CA ALA A 135 -6.31 6.75 2.88
C ALA A 135 -7.67 6.15 3.27
N VAL A 136 -8.65 6.99 3.61
CA VAL A 136 -10.00 6.55 4.01
C VAL A 136 -10.70 5.80 2.88
N SER A 137 -10.62 6.33 1.65
CA SER A 137 -11.20 5.67 0.48
C SER A 137 -10.61 4.27 0.27
N ARG A 138 -9.27 4.14 0.30
CA ARG A 138 -8.62 2.83 0.15
C ARG A 138 -8.88 1.89 1.31
N ILE A 139 -8.98 2.38 2.54
CA ILE A 139 -9.45 1.54 3.66
C ILE A 139 -10.87 1.04 3.39
N GLY A 140 -11.76 1.85 2.80
CA GLY A 140 -13.07 1.37 2.35
C GLY A 140 -12.97 0.17 1.40
N ASP A 141 -12.00 0.19 0.50
CA ASP A 141 -11.88 -0.80 -0.56
C ASP A 141 -11.07 -2.06 -0.16
N ILE A 142 -10.02 -1.92 0.65
CA ILE A 142 -9.12 -3.03 1.04
C ILE A 142 -8.96 -3.22 2.54
N GLY A 143 -9.61 -2.40 3.36
CA GLY A 143 -9.68 -2.59 4.80
C GLY A 143 -10.25 -3.96 5.18
N ARG A 144 -10.07 -4.31 6.45
CA ARG A 144 -10.57 -5.55 7.05
C ARG A 144 -11.35 -5.22 8.32
N GLY A 145 -11.88 -6.23 9.01
CA GLY A 145 -12.72 -6.04 10.20
C GLY A 145 -12.16 -5.09 11.25
N PHE A 146 -10.85 -5.09 11.53
CA PHE A 146 -10.26 -4.13 12.47
C PHE A 146 -10.31 -2.67 11.97
N SER A 147 -10.27 -2.48 10.65
CA SER A 147 -10.38 -1.16 10.01
C SER A 147 -11.76 -0.55 10.21
N VAL A 148 -12.81 -1.36 10.36
CA VAL A 148 -14.17 -0.87 10.71
C VAL A 148 -14.13 -0.13 12.04
N SER A 149 -13.43 -0.69 13.04
CA SER A 149 -13.28 -0.06 14.36
C SER A 149 -12.57 1.29 14.26
N LEU A 150 -11.51 1.39 13.45
CA LEU A 150 -10.82 2.66 13.23
C LEU A 150 -11.76 3.68 12.56
N LEU A 151 -12.39 3.33 11.44
CA LEU A 151 -13.25 4.27 10.71
C LEU A 151 -14.43 4.75 11.58
N ARG A 152 -15.00 3.88 12.43
CA ARG A 152 -16.02 4.28 13.41
C ARG A 152 -15.50 5.28 14.45
N GLN A 153 -14.25 5.13 14.90
CA GLN A 153 -13.65 6.11 15.81
C GLN A 153 -13.47 7.48 15.14
N LEU A 154 -13.11 7.50 13.85
CA LEU A 154 -12.95 8.74 13.08
C LEU A 154 -14.25 9.53 12.92
N GLN A 155 -15.43 8.90 13.07
CA GLN A 155 -16.71 9.62 13.05
C GLN A 155 -16.85 10.64 14.19
N LYS A 156 -16.04 10.51 15.25
CA LYS A 156 -16.00 11.46 16.38
C LYS A 156 -15.00 12.60 16.16
N ALA A 157 -14.20 12.55 15.09
CA ALA A 157 -13.23 13.59 14.78
C ALA A 157 -13.94 14.83 14.20
N LYS A 158 -13.28 15.99 14.27
CA LYS A 158 -13.74 17.20 13.60
C LYS A 158 -13.43 17.10 12.11
N LEU A 159 -14.43 16.69 11.32
CA LEU A 159 -14.35 16.51 9.88
C LEU A 159 -15.10 17.62 9.15
N THR A 160 -14.67 17.92 7.92
CA THR A 160 -15.50 18.70 6.97
C THR A 160 -16.66 17.86 6.44
N ASP A 161 -17.68 18.48 5.85
CA ASP A 161 -18.82 17.77 5.26
C ASP A 161 -18.38 16.74 4.21
N LYS A 162 -17.44 17.12 3.33
CA LYS A 162 -16.88 16.23 2.32
C LYS A 162 -16.18 15.01 2.94
N GLN A 163 -15.39 15.23 4.00
CA GLN A 163 -14.70 14.15 4.71
C GLN A 163 -15.69 13.23 5.43
N SER A 164 -16.73 13.81 6.04
CA SER A 164 -17.79 13.05 6.70
C SER A 164 -18.53 12.13 5.73
N THR A 165 -18.90 12.64 4.54
CA THR A 165 -19.54 11.84 3.48
C THR A 165 -18.61 10.72 3.01
N LEU A 166 -17.35 11.03 2.69
CA LEU A 166 -16.39 10.03 2.25
C LEU A 166 -16.17 8.93 3.30
N LEU A 167 -16.07 9.31 4.57
CA LEU A 167 -15.93 8.36 5.68
C LEU A 167 -17.16 7.47 5.80
N ALA A 168 -18.36 8.04 5.73
CA ALA A 168 -19.61 7.29 5.80
C ALA A 168 -19.71 6.26 4.66
N ASP A 169 -19.41 6.67 3.43
CA ASP A 169 -19.44 5.79 2.26
C ASP A 169 -18.39 4.67 2.37
N SER A 170 -17.17 5.01 2.78
CA SER A 170 -16.07 4.05 2.92
C SER A 170 -16.34 3.05 4.05
N LEU A 171 -16.87 3.52 5.19
CA LEU A 171 -17.29 2.68 6.30
C LEU A 171 -18.44 1.75 5.89
N LYS A 172 -19.41 2.25 5.12
CA LYS A 172 -20.51 1.44 4.60
C LYS A 172 -20.00 0.32 3.69
N ARG A 173 -19.21 0.65 2.65
CA ARG A 173 -18.64 -0.35 1.72
C ARG A 173 -17.85 -1.43 2.48
N LEU A 174 -17.00 -1.01 3.42
CA LEU A 174 -16.21 -1.93 4.22
C LEU A 174 -17.09 -2.81 5.11
N THR A 175 -18.07 -2.23 5.81
CA THR A 175 -18.96 -2.98 6.71
C THR A 175 -19.81 -3.99 5.94
N ASP A 176 -20.35 -3.59 4.79
CA ASP A 176 -21.13 -4.47 3.92
C ASP A 176 -20.26 -5.65 3.45
N ARG A 177 -19.02 -5.40 3.01
CA ARG A 177 -18.07 -6.47 2.64
C ARG A 177 -17.74 -7.40 3.80
N GLU A 178 -17.41 -6.86 4.97
CA GLU A 178 -17.05 -7.68 6.14
C GLU A 178 -18.24 -8.49 6.66
N SER A 179 -19.47 -8.01 6.50
CA SER A 179 -20.67 -8.76 6.87
C SER A 179 -20.92 -10.00 5.99
N GLN A 180 -20.35 -10.01 4.78
CA GLN A 180 -20.44 -11.14 3.85
C GLN A 180 -19.39 -12.22 4.14
N VAL A 181 -18.41 -11.96 5.01
CA VAL A 181 -17.39 -12.95 5.39
C VAL A 181 -17.99 -13.93 6.40
N GLN A 182 -18.46 -15.07 5.90
CA GLN A 182 -19.03 -16.14 6.73
C GLN A 182 -17.96 -17.09 7.27
N THR A 183 -16.97 -17.40 6.44
CA THR A 183 -15.86 -18.30 6.76
C THR A 183 -14.54 -17.62 6.51
N VAL A 184 -13.54 -17.96 7.32
CA VAL A 184 -12.16 -17.51 7.14
C VAL A 184 -11.31 -18.70 6.71
N GLU A 185 -10.82 -18.64 5.49
CA GLU A 185 -9.90 -19.63 4.93
C GLU A 185 -8.52 -19.55 5.59
N SER A 186 -7.79 -20.65 5.58
CA SER A 186 -6.42 -20.76 6.08
C SER A 186 -5.50 -19.68 5.52
N TRP A 187 -5.62 -19.38 4.22
CA TRP A 187 -4.81 -18.36 3.58
C TRP A 187 -5.12 -16.94 4.04
N ASP A 188 -6.39 -16.59 4.17
CA ASP A 188 -6.76 -15.28 4.71
C ASP A 188 -6.30 -15.17 6.17
N MET A 189 -6.49 -16.21 7.00
CA MET A 189 -6.02 -16.21 8.38
C MET A 189 -4.49 -16.02 8.48
N ALA A 190 -3.70 -16.69 7.64
CA ALA A 190 -2.25 -16.50 7.60
C ALA A 190 -1.86 -15.03 7.33
N ARG A 191 -2.59 -14.34 6.45
CA ARG A 191 -2.39 -12.91 6.20
C ARG A 191 -2.77 -12.05 7.40
N ARG A 192 -3.86 -12.41 8.11
CA ARG A 192 -4.27 -11.72 9.35
C ARG A 192 -3.21 -11.85 10.44
N ILE A 193 -2.69 -13.05 10.66
CA ILE A 193 -1.59 -13.32 11.62
C ILE A 193 -0.35 -12.51 11.22
N SER A 194 0.04 -12.54 9.95
CA SER A 194 1.20 -11.77 9.44
C SER A 194 1.07 -10.29 9.74
N LEU A 195 -0.11 -9.69 9.51
CA LEU A 195 -0.38 -8.30 9.85
C LEU A 195 -0.26 -8.02 11.36
N ALA A 196 -0.80 -8.89 12.21
CA ALA A 196 -0.72 -8.72 13.66
C ALA A 196 0.71 -8.79 14.20
N VAL A 197 1.53 -9.71 13.67
CA VAL A 197 2.94 -9.83 14.03
C VAL A 197 3.71 -8.60 13.56
N PHE A 198 3.51 -8.20 12.30
CA PHE A 198 4.14 -7.00 11.74
C PHE A 198 3.80 -5.76 12.59
N ALA A 199 2.52 -5.54 12.87
CA ALA A 199 2.05 -4.42 13.69
C ALA A 199 2.68 -4.41 15.10
N LYS A 200 2.82 -5.58 15.73
CA LYS A 200 3.50 -5.71 17.04
C LYS A 200 4.96 -5.31 16.94
N GLN A 201 5.68 -5.79 15.94
CA GLN A 201 7.12 -5.54 15.79
C GLN A 201 7.44 -4.09 15.42
N THR A 202 6.58 -3.45 14.62
CA THR A 202 6.72 -2.02 14.32
C THR A 202 6.15 -1.11 15.40
N SER A 203 5.69 -1.67 16.53
CA SER A 203 5.03 -0.92 17.61
C SER A 203 3.87 -0.05 17.10
N ASP A 204 3.09 -0.56 16.15
CA ASP A 204 1.94 0.17 15.61
C ASP A 204 0.89 0.44 16.71
N PRO A 205 0.32 1.64 16.79
CA PRO A 205 -0.69 1.97 17.80
C PRO A 205 -1.90 1.02 17.81
N ASN A 206 -2.19 0.37 16.68
CA ASN A 206 -3.32 -0.55 16.54
C ASN A 206 -2.95 -2.01 16.78
N ALA A 207 -1.70 -2.34 17.13
CA ALA A 207 -1.24 -3.73 17.25
C ALA A 207 -2.12 -4.60 18.15
N LYS A 208 -2.59 -4.05 19.28
CA LYS A 208 -3.50 -4.76 20.20
C LYS A 208 -4.86 -5.05 19.54
N VAL A 209 -5.48 -4.05 18.92
CA VAL A 209 -6.79 -4.17 18.26
C VAL A 209 -6.70 -5.15 17.09
N ILE A 210 -5.61 -5.11 16.33
CA ILE A 210 -5.37 -6.06 15.23
C ILE A 210 -5.26 -7.48 15.77
N ARG A 211 -4.47 -7.71 16.84
CA ARG A 211 -4.35 -9.04 17.46
C ARG A 211 -5.70 -9.56 17.96
N GLU A 212 -6.48 -8.74 18.64
CA GLU A 212 -7.82 -9.10 19.12
C GLU A 212 -8.74 -9.48 17.96
N TRP A 213 -8.71 -8.71 16.87
CA TRP A 213 -9.46 -9.05 15.65
C TRP A 213 -9.04 -10.40 15.06
N VAL A 214 -7.74 -10.71 14.97
CA VAL A 214 -7.25 -12.02 14.52
C VAL A 214 -7.79 -13.14 15.40
N MET A 215 -7.69 -12.98 16.72
CA MET A 215 -8.15 -14.00 17.67
C MET A 215 -9.66 -14.23 17.58
N ASN A 216 -10.46 -13.17 17.42
CA ASN A 216 -11.91 -13.28 17.27
C ASN A 216 -12.29 -13.97 15.95
N SER A 217 -11.50 -13.74 14.90
CA SER A 217 -11.72 -14.33 13.57
C SER A 217 -11.54 -15.85 13.55
N LYS A 218 -10.87 -16.45 14.55
CA LYS A 218 -10.67 -17.91 14.62
C LYS A 218 -11.98 -18.68 14.74
N THR A 219 -13.03 -18.07 15.29
CA THR A 219 -14.35 -18.69 15.44
C THR A 219 -15.06 -18.89 14.10
N GLN A 220 -14.67 -18.13 13.08
CA GLN A 220 -15.17 -18.22 11.71
C GLN A 220 -14.36 -19.21 10.85
N MET A 221 -13.35 -19.88 11.42
CA MET A 221 -12.58 -20.90 10.70
C MET A 221 -13.24 -22.28 10.82
N PRO A 222 -13.52 -22.98 9.71
CA PRO A 222 -13.86 -24.39 9.71
C PRO A 222 -12.70 -25.27 10.22
N ASP A 223 -13.00 -26.48 10.72
CA ASP A 223 -11.97 -27.41 11.21
C ASP A 223 -10.97 -27.83 10.13
N ALA A 224 -11.44 -28.00 8.89
CA ALA A 224 -10.58 -28.31 7.76
C ALA A 224 -9.54 -27.21 7.49
N GLU A 225 -9.97 -25.94 7.54
CA GLU A 225 -9.07 -24.79 7.37
C GLU A 225 -8.12 -24.62 8.56
N ARG A 226 -8.58 -24.92 9.79
CA ARG A 226 -7.69 -24.97 10.96
C ARG A 226 -6.63 -26.06 10.81
N ALA A 227 -7.00 -27.24 10.29
CA ALA A 227 -6.06 -28.32 10.04
C ALA A 227 -5.07 -27.97 8.92
N GLU A 228 -5.51 -27.26 7.88
CA GLU A 228 -4.64 -26.75 6.83
C GLU A 228 -3.64 -25.71 7.37
N LEU A 229 -4.11 -24.75 8.18
CA LEU A 229 -3.24 -23.74 8.80
C LEU A 229 -2.21 -24.36 9.77
N LYS A 230 -2.52 -25.50 10.40
CA LYS A 230 -1.57 -26.25 11.24
C LYS A 230 -0.39 -26.80 10.44
N LYS A 231 -0.60 -27.16 9.17
CA LYS A 231 0.50 -27.61 8.30
C LYS A 231 1.52 -26.48 8.20
N SER A 232 2.81 -26.82 8.14
CA SER A 232 3.87 -25.83 8.00
C SER A 232 3.62 -25.05 6.72
N TRP A 233 3.28 -23.77 6.88
CA TRP A 233 3.30 -22.83 5.77
C TRP A 233 4.75 -22.45 5.52
N ASP A 234 5.28 -22.80 4.35
CA ASP A 234 6.59 -22.35 3.94
C ASP A 234 6.54 -20.85 3.65
N PHE A 235 6.95 -20.05 4.63
CA PHE A 235 7.00 -18.60 4.52
C PHE A 235 7.96 -18.12 3.43
N LYS A 236 8.90 -18.95 2.95
CA LYS A 236 9.74 -18.59 1.79
C LYS A 236 8.92 -18.36 0.52
N ALA A 237 7.78 -19.02 0.39
CA ALA A 237 6.87 -18.80 -0.75
C ALA A 237 5.96 -17.58 -0.57
N VAL A 238 5.83 -17.04 0.66
CA VAL A 238 4.84 -16.00 0.97
C VAL A 238 5.47 -14.64 1.28
N ASN A 239 6.68 -14.52 1.81
CA ASN A 239 7.40 -13.23 1.92
C ASN A 239 8.84 -13.44 2.46
N ASP A 240 9.85 -13.47 1.58
CA ASP A 240 11.25 -13.43 2.03
C ASP A 240 11.76 -12.01 2.33
N PHE A 241 10.95 -10.97 2.23
CA PHE A 241 11.43 -9.59 2.35
C PHE A 241 10.35 -8.65 2.91
N TRP A 242 10.78 -7.63 3.68
CA TRP A 242 9.98 -6.68 4.49
C TRP A 242 9.59 -7.12 5.90
N LEU A 243 10.49 -7.77 6.62
CA LEU A 243 10.32 -7.96 8.06
C LEU A 243 11.00 -6.81 8.80
N PRO A 244 10.33 -6.15 9.76
CA PRO A 244 10.94 -5.09 10.58
C PRO A 244 12.02 -5.66 11.53
N THR A 245 12.11 -6.98 11.61
CA THR A 245 13.06 -7.77 12.39
C THR A 245 13.68 -8.86 11.51
N PRO A 246 14.75 -9.54 11.97
CA PRO A 246 15.25 -10.75 11.29
C PRO A 246 14.13 -11.77 11.03
N VAL A 247 14.25 -12.53 9.94
CA VAL A 247 13.26 -13.55 9.52
C VAL A 247 12.89 -14.48 10.67
N ALA A 248 13.89 -14.96 11.41
CA ALA A 248 13.69 -15.85 12.54
C ALA A 248 12.76 -15.29 13.63
N GLU A 249 12.84 -13.98 13.90
CA GLU A 249 12.01 -13.34 14.93
C GLU A 249 10.55 -13.17 14.48
N PHE A 250 10.34 -12.79 13.22
CA PHE A 250 9.00 -12.75 12.66
C PHE A 250 8.38 -14.15 12.58
N SER A 251 9.13 -15.14 12.08
CA SER A 251 8.68 -16.54 12.02
C SER A 251 8.29 -17.05 13.40
N LYS A 252 9.06 -16.73 14.45
CA LYS A 252 8.71 -17.05 15.83
C LYS A 252 7.39 -16.40 16.25
N GLY A 253 7.24 -15.09 16.05
CA GLY A 253 5.99 -14.38 16.41
C GLY A 253 4.78 -14.89 15.64
N TYR A 254 4.97 -15.26 14.38
CA TYR A 254 3.95 -15.89 13.54
C TYR A 254 3.56 -17.26 14.07
N ASP A 255 4.53 -18.14 14.34
CA ASP A 255 4.28 -19.49 14.83
C ASP A 255 3.58 -19.49 16.21
N GLU A 256 3.96 -18.57 17.10
CA GLU A 256 3.30 -18.37 18.39
C GLU A 256 1.82 -18.01 18.22
N LEU A 257 1.52 -16.98 17.42
CA LEU A 257 0.13 -16.55 17.21
C LEU A 257 -0.67 -17.58 16.41
N ARG A 258 -0.06 -18.23 15.42
CA ARG A 258 -0.68 -19.34 14.69
C ARG A 258 -1.07 -20.48 15.62
N ALA A 259 -0.16 -20.89 16.51
CA ALA A 259 -0.42 -21.92 17.51
C ALA A 259 -1.63 -21.55 18.40
N ASP A 260 -1.82 -20.26 18.74
CA ASP A 260 -2.98 -19.80 19.50
C ASP A 260 -4.28 -19.78 18.69
N VAL A 261 -4.21 -19.51 17.38
CA VAL A 261 -5.37 -19.50 16.48
C VAL A 261 -5.89 -20.92 16.20
N VAL A 262 -4.99 -21.90 16.07
CA VAL A 262 -5.35 -23.29 15.72
C VAL A 262 -5.67 -24.18 16.93
N LYS A 263 -5.56 -23.64 18.15
CA LYS A 263 -6.11 -24.21 19.39
C LYS A 263 -7.60 -23.92 19.49
#